data_AF-A0A918EHN3-F1
#
_entry.id   AF-A0A918EHN3-F1
#
_cell.length_a   1.000
_cell.length_b   1.000
_cell.length_c   1.000
_cell.angle_alpha   90.00
_cell.angle_beta   90.00
_cell.angle_gamma   90.00
#
_symmetry.space_group_name_H-M   'P 1'
#
loop_
_entity.id
_entity.type
_entity.pdbx_description
1 polymer ?
#
loop_
_entity_poly.entity_id
_entity_poly.type
_entity_poly.pdbx_seq_one_letter_code
_entity_poly.pdbx_strand_id
1 'polypeptide(L)'
;MWLCPVRLRDRAGWPLYPMDPDVLYVNVGFWSTVDLRPGEPVGSRNRMIEERVSSLGGHKSLYSDSYYPEDEFWAHYNGEAYRALKRRYDSAGRLPDLYAKCVLRR
;
A
#
# COMPACT_ATOMS: atom_id res chain seq x y z
N MET A 1 -5.87 -15.23 10.46
CA MET A 1 -6.49 -14.19 9.62
C MET A 1 -7.40 -13.36 10.50
N TRP A 2 -7.43 -12.04 10.32
CA TRP A 2 -8.36 -11.14 11.02
C TRP A 2 -9.13 -10.28 10.03
N LEU A 3 -10.34 -9.88 10.44
CA LEU A 3 -11.24 -9.00 9.71
C LEU A 3 -11.65 -7.88 10.67
N CYS A 4 -11.26 -6.65 10.35
CA CYS A 4 -11.54 -5.48 11.19
C CYS A 4 -12.34 -4.47 10.37
N PRO A 5 -13.60 -4.19 10.70
CA PRO A 5 -14.33 -3.07 10.10
C PRO A 5 -13.60 -1.76 10.42
N VAL A 6 -13.38 -0.92 9.41
CA VAL A 6 -12.71 0.38 9.56
C VAL A 6 -13.54 1.43 8.87
N ARG A 7 -13.78 2.54 9.58
CA ARG A 7 -14.31 3.78 9.02
C ARG A 7 -13.42 4.92 9.48
N LEU A 8 -13.04 5.77 8.53
CA LEU A 8 -12.23 6.93 8.84
C LEU A 8 -13.07 7.95 9.64
N ARG A 9 -12.57 8.32 10.83
CA ARG A 9 -13.22 9.35 11.67
C ARG A 9 -12.83 10.77 11.25
N ASP A 10 -11.63 10.92 10.70
CA ASP A 10 -11.13 12.21 10.24
C ASP A 10 -11.79 12.60 8.91
N ARG A 11 -12.59 13.66 8.92
CA ARG A 11 -13.27 14.16 7.73
C ARG A 11 -12.33 14.83 6.74
N ALA A 12 -11.13 15.24 7.16
CA ALA A 12 -10.14 15.81 6.26
C ALA A 12 -9.44 14.75 5.40
N GLY A 13 -9.57 13.46 5.74
CA GLY A 13 -8.91 12.38 5.01
C GLY A 13 -7.46 12.16 5.42
N TRP A 14 -6.89 11.02 5.03
CA TRP A 14 -5.46 10.76 5.14
C TRP A 14 -4.80 10.93 3.78
N PRO A 15 -3.89 11.89 3.59
CA PRO A 15 -3.40 12.25 2.26
C PRO A 15 -2.61 11.13 1.58
N LEU A 16 -1.85 10.34 2.34
CA LEU A 16 -0.99 9.25 1.83
C LEU A 16 -1.61 7.85 1.96
N TYR A 17 -2.83 7.77 2.48
CA TYR A 17 -3.61 6.53 2.56
C TYR A 17 -5.09 6.91 2.37
N PRO A 18 -5.46 7.34 1.14
CA PRO A 18 -6.76 7.93 0.88
C PRO A 18 -7.88 6.94 1.16
N MET A 19 -8.82 7.36 2.00
CA MET A 19 -10.02 6.61 2.35
C MET A 19 -11.21 7.56 2.38
N ASP A 20 -12.36 7.11 1.88
CA ASP A 20 -13.60 7.87 1.96
C ASP A 20 -14.18 7.76 3.39
N PRO A 21 -14.38 8.87 4.14
CA PRO A 21 -14.89 8.82 5.51
C PRO A 21 -16.35 8.36 5.62
N ASP A 22 -17.11 8.35 4.54
CA ASP A 22 -18.50 7.89 4.51
C ASP A 22 -18.63 6.40 4.13
N VAL A 23 -17.56 5.78 3.67
CA VAL A 23 -17.50 4.36 3.32
C VAL A 23 -17.04 3.50 4.50
N LEU A 24 -17.70 2.37 4.71
CA LEU A 24 -17.23 1.33 5.62
C LEU A 24 -16.30 0.37 4.86
N TYR A 25 -15.06 0.28 5.29
CA TYR A 25 -14.08 -0.65 4.76
C TYR A 25 -13.92 -1.86 5.70
N VAL A 26 -13.29 -2.92 5.19
CA VAL A 26 -12.77 -4.02 6.00
C VAL A 26 -11.26 -4.11 5.82
N ASN A 27 -10.52 -4.02 6.92
CA ASN A 27 -9.11 -4.39 6.94
C ASN A 27 -9.03 -5.92 7.09
N VAL A 28 -8.38 -6.56 6.12
CA VAL A 28 -8.12 -8.00 6.11
C VAL A 28 -6.64 -8.21 6.36
N GLY A 29 -6.29 -9.01 7.36
CA GLY A 29 -4.91 -9.33 7.64
C GLY A 29 -4.64 -10.82 7.80
N PHE A 30 -3.45 -11.21 7.39
CA PHE A 30 -2.97 -12.58 7.44
C PHE A 30 -1.82 -12.64 8.45
N TRP A 31 -1.86 -13.66 9.31
CA TRP A 31 -0.74 -14.00 10.17
C TRP A 31 -0.06 -15.24 9.58
N SER A 32 1.27 -15.31 9.69
CA SER A 32 2.11 -16.38 9.17
C SER A 32 2.42 -16.33 7.65
N THR A 33 3.31 -17.21 7.23
CA THR A 33 3.74 -17.43 5.84
C THR A 33 3.18 -18.74 5.31
N VAL A 34 2.99 -18.81 3.99
CA VAL A 34 2.70 -20.05 3.26
C VAL A 34 3.88 -20.39 2.37
N ASP A 35 4.27 -21.66 2.31
CA ASP A 35 5.43 -22.10 1.52
C ASP A 35 5.22 -21.94 0.02
N LEU A 36 6.25 -21.52 -0.69
CA LEU A 36 6.23 -21.44 -2.16
C LEU A 36 6.13 -22.85 -2.73
N ARG A 37 5.28 -23.04 -3.73
CA ARG A 37 5.30 -24.27 -4.51
C ARG A 37 6.61 -24.33 -5.32
N PRO A 38 7.09 -25.53 -5.68
CA PRO A 38 8.26 -25.64 -6.57
C PRO A 38 8.07 -24.82 -7.85
N GLY A 39 9.04 -23.94 -8.14
CA GLY A 39 9.01 -23.05 -9.31
C GLY A 39 8.15 -21.79 -9.17
N GLU A 40 7.50 -21.58 -8.03
CA GLU A 40 6.65 -20.41 -7.83
C GLU A 40 7.49 -19.16 -7.48
N PRO A 41 7.29 -18.02 -8.18
CA PRO A 41 8.04 -16.81 -7.90
C PRO A 41 7.77 -16.25 -6.50
N VAL A 42 8.81 -15.71 -5.86
CA VAL A 42 8.66 -14.93 -4.62
C VAL A 42 7.67 -13.79 -4.85
N GLY A 43 6.76 -13.59 -3.89
CA GLY A 43 5.76 -12.52 -3.95
C GLY A 43 4.48 -12.89 -4.71
N SER A 44 4.37 -14.08 -5.32
CA SER A 44 3.17 -14.50 -6.05
C SER A 44 1.88 -14.32 -5.26
N ARG A 45 1.85 -14.73 -3.98
CA ARG A 45 0.67 -14.55 -3.11
C ARG A 45 0.37 -13.09 -2.81
N ASN A 46 1.40 -12.28 -2.61
CA ASN A 46 1.21 -10.85 -2.38
C ASN A 46 0.62 -10.18 -3.63
N ARG A 47 1.12 -10.50 -4.83
CA ARG A 47 0.55 -10.00 -6.09
C ARG A 47 -0.91 -10.39 -6.26
N MET A 48 -1.27 -11.66 -5.99
CA MET A 48 -2.67 -12.10 -6.05
C MET A 48 -3.58 -11.35 -5.04
N ILE A 49 -3.07 -11.10 -3.83
CA ILE A 49 -3.80 -10.33 -2.82
C ILE A 49 -3.95 -8.87 -3.26
N GLU A 50 -2.88 -8.28 -3.77
CA GLU A 50 -2.83 -6.89 -4.26
C GLU A 50 -3.80 -6.69 -5.43
N GLU A 51 -3.75 -7.55 -6.45
CA GLU A 51 -4.71 -7.55 -7.57
C GLU A 51 -6.15 -7.68 -7.08
N ARG A 52 -6.41 -8.59 -6.13
CA ARG A 52 -7.76 -8.79 -5.61
C ARG A 52 -8.26 -7.57 -4.85
N VAL A 53 -7.42 -6.97 -4.02
CA VAL A 53 -7.77 -5.78 -3.24
C VAL A 53 -7.97 -4.57 -4.15
N SER A 54 -7.09 -4.37 -5.15
CA SER A 54 -7.24 -3.32 -6.18
C SER A 54 -8.54 -3.48 -6.96
N SER A 55 -8.91 -4.71 -7.35
CA SER A 55 -10.18 -4.98 -8.06
C SER A 55 -11.44 -4.63 -7.23
N LEU A 56 -11.31 -4.53 -5.91
CA LEU A 56 -12.37 -4.16 -4.98
C LEU A 56 -12.34 -2.67 -4.61
N GLY A 57 -11.48 -1.87 -5.25
CA GLY A 57 -11.30 -0.45 -4.94
C GLY A 57 -10.56 -0.20 -3.62
N GLY A 58 -9.89 -1.21 -3.08
CA GLY A 58 -9.02 -1.08 -1.91
C GLY A 58 -7.55 -1.04 -2.30
N HIS A 59 -6.68 -0.89 -1.30
CA HIS A 59 -5.24 -1.03 -1.46
C HIS A 59 -4.60 -1.59 -0.19
N LYS A 60 -3.39 -2.13 -0.35
CA LYS A 60 -2.64 -2.75 0.73
C LYS A 60 -2.05 -1.70 1.68
N SER A 61 -1.95 -2.00 2.97
CA SER A 61 -1.15 -1.18 3.89
C SER A 61 0.35 -1.46 3.73
N LEU A 62 1.19 -0.43 3.79
CA LEU A 62 2.65 -0.49 3.53
C LEU A 62 3.46 -1.03 4.73
N TYR A 63 3.04 -2.17 5.28
CA TYR A 63 3.68 -2.86 6.40
C TYR A 63 4.46 -4.12 5.96
N SER A 64 4.13 -4.69 4.80
CA SER A 64 4.78 -5.88 4.21
C SER A 64 5.25 -5.60 2.78
N ASP A 65 5.98 -6.56 2.18
CA ASP A 65 6.47 -6.46 0.80
C ASP A 65 5.33 -6.05 -0.15
N SER A 66 5.55 -5.03 -0.99
CA SER A 66 4.58 -4.59 -1.99
C SER A 66 5.12 -4.84 -3.39
N TYR A 67 4.24 -5.22 -4.32
CA TYR A 67 4.63 -5.61 -5.68
C TYR A 67 3.89 -4.83 -6.77
N TYR A 68 3.24 -3.72 -6.42
CA TYR A 68 2.55 -2.84 -7.34
C TYR A 68 3.50 -2.27 -8.42
N PRO A 69 3.05 -2.16 -9.68
CA PRO A 69 3.63 -1.24 -10.64
C PRO A 69 3.70 0.19 -10.08
N GLU A 70 4.69 0.98 -10.50
CA GLU A 70 4.93 2.31 -9.92
C GLU A 70 3.75 3.27 -10.08
N ASP A 71 3.12 3.26 -11.25
CA ASP A 71 1.93 4.06 -11.55
C ASP A 71 0.75 3.66 -10.66
N GLU A 72 0.48 2.35 -10.52
CA GLU A 72 -0.56 1.84 -9.62
C GLU A 72 -0.27 2.21 -8.15
N PHE A 73 1.00 2.07 -7.72
CA PHE A 73 1.42 2.44 -6.38
C PHE A 73 1.12 3.92 -6.10
N TRP A 74 1.53 4.82 -6.99
CA TRP A 74 1.31 6.24 -6.78
C TRP A 74 -0.16 6.67 -6.90
N ALA A 75 -0.98 5.90 -7.62
CA ALA A 75 -2.43 6.07 -7.61
C ALA A 75 -3.02 5.71 -6.24
N HIS A 76 -2.57 4.62 -5.62
CA HIS A 76 -3.03 4.19 -4.30
C HIS A 76 -2.58 5.09 -3.15
N TYR A 77 -1.34 5.61 -3.19
CA TYR A 77 -0.73 6.33 -2.06
C TYR A 77 -0.52 7.83 -2.31
N ASN A 78 -1.22 8.39 -3.30
CA ASN A 78 -1.22 9.82 -3.64
C ASN A 78 0.19 10.39 -3.89
N GLY A 79 0.78 10.00 -5.02
CA GLY A 79 2.13 10.40 -5.38
C GLY A 79 2.33 11.91 -5.52
N GLU A 80 1.29 12.68 -5.83
CA GLU A 80 1.39 14.15 -5.87
C GLU A 80 1.62 14.75 -4.48
N ALA A 81 0.75 14.42 -3.52
CA ALA A 81 0.88 14.89 -2.14
C ALA A 81 2.21 14.42 -1.54
N TYR A 82 2.59 13.16 -1.79
CA TYR A 82 3.87 12.64 -1.35
C TYR A 82 5.05 13.45 -1.89
N ARG A 83 5.11 13.70 -3.20
CA ARG A 83 6.21 14.45 -3.83
C ARG A 83 6.30 15.89 -3.32
N ALA A 84 5.18 16.53 -3.00
CA ALA A 84 5.17 17.85 -2.37
C ALA A 84 5.82 17.81 -0.97
N LEU A 85 5.47 16.82 -0.14
CA LEU A 85 6.09 16.60 1.17
C LEU A 85 7.58 16.30 1.03
N LYS A 86 7.96 15.41 0.11
CA LYS A 86 9.36 15.04 -0.15
C LYS A 86 10.20 16.27 -0.51
N ARG A 87 9.73 17.14 -1.42
CA ARG A 87 10.43 18.38 -1.77
C ARG A 87 10.55 19.35 -0.59
N ARG A 88 9.54 19.44 0.26
CA ARG A 88 9.55 20.36 1.40
C ARG A 88 10.49 19.91 2.51
N TYR A 89 10.52 18.62 2.80
CA TYR A 89 11.16 18.08 4.00
C TYR A 89 12.45 17.29 3.74
N ASP A 90 12.68 16.86 2.50
CA ASP A 90 13.88 16.13 2.08
C ASP A 90 14.24 16.49 0.63
N SER A 91 14.40 17.78 0.35
CA SER A 91 14.74 18.32 -0.98
C SER A 91 16.07 17.78 -1.52
N ALA A 92 17.00 17.44 -0.64
CA ALA A 92 18.29 16.84 -0.98
C ALA A 92 18.20 15.32 -1.25
N GLY A 93 17.03 14.70 -1.07
CA GLY A 93 16.80 13.28 -1.38
C GLY A 93 17.65 12.32 -0.54
N ARG A 94 17.86 12.64 0.74
CA ARG A 94 18.71 11.82 1.63
C ARG A 94 18.09 10.48 1.97
N LEU A 95 16.76 10.42 2.03
CA LEU A 95 16.01 9.19 2.29
C LEU A 95 15.48 8.61 0.97
N PRO A 96 15.26 7.30 0.85
CA PRO A 96 14.51 6.75 -0.27
C PRO A 96 13.08 7.32 -0.30
N ASP A 97 12.45 7.28 -1.47
CA ASP A 97 11.01 7.52 -1.55
C ASP A 97 10.19 6.29 -1.10
N LEU A 98 8.87 6.42 -1.03
CA LEU A 98 8.02 5.31 -0.61
C LEU A 98 8.06 4.12 -1.57
N TYR A 99 8.15 4.35 -2.89
CA TYR A 99 8.20 3.27 -3.87
C TYR A 99 9.54 2.53 -3.80
N ALA A 100 10.64 3.27 -3.74
CA ALA A 100 11.98 2.74 -3.52
C ALA A 100 12.05 1.88 -2.26
N LYS A 101 11.50 2.38 -1.16
CA LYS A 101 11.48 1.66 0.12
C LYS A 101 10.57 0.42 0.09
N CYS A 102 9.34 0.55 -0.37
CA CYS A 102 8.30 -0.46 -0.18
C CYS A 102 8.24 -1.52 -1.29
N VAL A 103 8.70 -1.19 -2.50
CA VAL A 103 8.63 -2.08 -3.67
C VAL A 103 10.02 -2.46 -4.16
N LEU A 104 10.92 -1.48 -4.35
CA LEU A 104 12.27 -1.75 -4.87
C LEU A 104 13.24 -2.29 -3.80
N ARG A 105 12.90 -2.10 -2.52
CA ARG A 105 13.73 -2.45 -1.35
C ARG A 105 15.12 -1.80 -1.41
N ARG A 106 15.14 -0.51 -1.74
CA ARG A 106 16.34 0.34 -1.87
C ARG A 106 16.29 1.56 -0.98
#